data_AF-A0A1Z4RAG5-F1
#
_entry.id   AF-A0A1Z4RAG5-F1
#
_cell.length_a   1.000
_cell.length_b   1.000
_cell.length_c   1.000
_cell.angle_alpha   90.00
_cell.angle_beta   90.00
_cell.angle_gamma   90.00
#
_symmetry.space_group_name_H-M   'P 1'
#
loop_
_entity.id
_entity.type
_entity.pdbx_description
1 polymer ?
#
loop_
_entity_poly.entity_id
_entity_poly.type
_entity_poly.pdbx_seq_one_letter_code
_entity_poly.pdbx_strand_id
1 'polypeptide(L)'
;MKSGYIYLIHAQGTSRYKIGLTTRSVEERFAELNSSQSAYPLKLVASAKFPNVHDAEKNLHDKYRNNRAHGEWFEFSKQELREVVRSIEGGVRQEFSVRWFLAALAIALSLAYCQNQKDFNSPQPIKIQRQ
;
A
#
# COMPACT_ATOMS: atom_id res chain seq x y z
N MET A 1 4.82 15.28 11.96
CA MET A 1 4.57 14.35 10.83
C MET A 1 4.21 15.18 9.61
N LYS A 2 4.85 14.96 8.46
CA LYS A 2 4.55 15.70 7.22
C LYS A 2 4.01 14.75 6.17
N SER A 3 2.90 15.14 5.56
CA SER A 3 2.38 14.47 4.38
C SER A 3 3.20 14.83 3.16
N GLY A 4 3.32 13.90 2.21
CA GLY A 4 4.06 14.10 0.98
C GLY A 4 3.88 12.92 0.05
N TYR A 5 4.73 12.85 -0.97
CA TYR A 5 4.75 11.78 -1.93
C TYR A 5 6.04 10.99 -1.83
N ILE A 6 5.94 9.67 -1.92
CA ILE A 6 7.06 8.80 -2.25
C ILE A 6 7.02 8.54 -3.74
N TYR A 7 8.18 8.56 -4.38
CA TYR A 7 8.33 8.24 -5.79
C TYR A 7 9.43 7.20 -6.02
N LEU A 8 9.26 6.44 -7.09
CA LEU A 8 10.26 5.56 -7.67
C LEU A 8 10.62 6.09 -9.05
N ILE A 9 11.89 6.40 -9.27
CA ILE A 9 12.42 6.78 -10.59
C ILE A 9 13.43 5.74 -11.08
N HIS A 10 13.51 5.59 -12.39
CA HIS A 10 14.48 4.74 -13.08
C HIS A 10 15.46 5.62 -13.85
N ALA A 11 16.77 5.39 -13.65
CA ALA A 11 17.79 5.99 -14.49
C ALA A 11 17.93 5.16 -15.78
N GLN A 12 17.37 5.68 -16.88
CA GLN A 12 17.32 4.96 -18.15
C GLN A 12 18.74 4.67 -18.67
N GLY A 13 18.94 3.48 -19.24
CA GLY A 13 20.26 2.99 -19.62
C GLY A 13 21.03 2.29 -18.49
N THR A 14 20.45 2.19 -17.28
CA THR A 14 21.02 1.47 -16.14
C THR A 14 19.99 0.52 -15.50
N SER A 15 20.43 -0.33 -14.58
CA SER A 15 19.57 -1.14 -13.69
C SER A 15 19.17 -0.42 -12.40
N ARG A 16 19.42 0.89 -12.29
CA ARG A 16 19.31 1.64 -11.03
C ARG A 16 18.00 2.39 -10.88
N TYR A 17 17.40 2.21 -9.71
CA TYR A 17 16.16 2.86 -9.31
C TYR A 17 16.40 3.69 -8.05
N LYS A 18 15.73 4.82 -7.93
CA LYS A 18 15.81 5.67 -6.73
C LYS A 18 14.45 5.75 -6.07
N ILE A 19 14.42 5.49 -4.77
CA ILE A 19 13.26 5.74 -3.90
C ILE A 19 13.52 7.07 -3.19
N GLY A 20 12.67 8.06 -3.43
CA GLY A 20 12.79 9.37 -2.79
C GLY A 20 11.44 9.93 -2.38
N LEU A 21 11.49 11.05 -1.66
CA LEU A 21 10.31 11.76 -1.18
C LEU A 21 10.25 13.21 -1.64
N THR A 22 9.04 13.77 -1.62
CA THR A 22 8.79 15.20 -1.82
C THR A 22 7.58 15.64 -1.01
N THR A 23 7.61 16.85 -0.43
CA THR A 23 6.43 17.44 0.24
C THR A 23 5.60 18.32 -0.69
N ARG A 24 6.06 18.53 -1.93
CA ARG A 24 5.38 19.28 -3.00
C ARG A 24 4.96 18.33 -4.13
N SER A 25 4.65 18.83 -5.32
CA SER A 25 4.26 17.99 -6.45
C SER A 25 5.40 17.06 -6.89
N VAL A 26 5.03 15.88 -7.38
CA VAL A 26 5.99 14.88 -7.88
C VAL A 26 6.55 15.35 -9.22
N GLU A 27 5.73 16.01 -10.02
CA GLU A 27 6.02 16.49 -11.36
C GLU A 27 7.11 17.55 -11.33
N GLU A 28 7.01 18.56 -10.46
CA GLU A 28 8.04 19.58 -10.34
C GLU A 28 9.36 18.99 -9.79
N ARG A 29 9.27 18.05 -8.83
CA ARG A 29 10.47 17.36 -8.32
C ARG A 29 11.14 16.52 -9.39
N PHE A 30 10.36 15.80 -10.17
CA PHE A 30 10.85 15.00 -11.28
C PHE A 30 11.50 15.88 -12.36
N ALA A 31 10.88 17.02 -12.71
CA ALA A 31 11.44 17.97 -13.67
C ALA A 31 12.80 18.53 -13.22
N GLU A 32 12.92 18.93 -11.95
CA GLU A 32 14.20 19.40 -11.38
C GLU A 32 15.29 18.33 -11.39
N LEU A 33 14.93 17.09 -11.02
CA LEU A 33 15.89 15.98 -11.01
C LEU A 33 16.41 15.69 -12.41
N ASN A 34 15.52 15.72 -13.41
CA ASN A 34 15.87 15.41 -14.79
C ASN A 34 16.64 16.56 -15.47
N SER A 35 16.46 17.81 -15.03
CA SER A 35 17.15 18.96 -15.61
C SER A 35 18.53 19.21 -15.02
N SER A 36 18.77 18.86 -13.75
CA SER A 36 19.96 19.35 -13.02
C SER A 36 20.75 18.30 -12.24
N GLN A 37 20.19 17.11 -11.98
CA GLN A 37 20.77 16.18 -10.99
C GLN A 37 21.13 14.79 -11.53
N SER A 38 20.84 14.48 -12.80
CA SER A 38 21.12 13.17 -13.38
C SER A 38 21.84 13.28 -14.71
N ALA A 39 22.92 12.50 -14.85
CA ALA A 39 23.62 12.31 -16.13
C ALA A 39 22.84 11.40 -17.11
N TYR A 40 21.82 10.70 -16.60
CA TYR A 40 20.96 9.81 -17.37
C TYR A 40 19.52 10.33 -17.42
N PRO A 41 18.79 10.14 -18.52
CA PRO A 41 17.36 10.41 -18.57
C PRO A 41 16.64 9.64 -17.46
N LEU A 42 15.80 10.33 -16.70
CA LEU A 42 15.00 9.73 -15.64
C LEU A 42 13.61 9.38 -16.17
N LYS A 43 13.04 8.29 -15.64
CA LYS A 43 11.64 7.90 -15.86
C LYS A 43 10.94 7.71 -14.53
N LEU A 44 9.81 8.40 -14.32
CA LEU A 44 8.94 8.13 -13.18
C LEU A 44 8.25 6.77 -13.37
N VAL A 45 8.45 5.86 -12.43
CA VAL A 45 7.92 4.49 -12.46
C VAL A 45 6.65 4.38 -11.63
N ALA A 46 6.67 4.93 -10.42
CA ALA A 46 5.54 4.91 -9.50
C ALA A 46 5.61 6.11 -8.56
N SER A 47 4.46 6.57 -8.07
CA SER A 47 4.39 7.53 -6.97
C SER A 47 3.07 7.41 -6.23
N ALA A 48 3.08 7.76 -4.93
CA ALA A 48 1.88 7.76 -4.10
C ALA A 48 2.01 8.75 -2.94
N LYS A 49 0.87 9.22 -2.45
CA LYS A 49 0.79 10.14 -1.31
C LYS A 49 0.77 9.35 0.00
N PHE A 50 1.51 9.84 0.99
CA PHE A 50 1.60 9.29 2.34
C PHE A 50 1.32 10.38 3.38
N PRO A 51 0.61 10.05 4.48
CA PRO A 51 0.36 11.00 5.57
C PRO A 51 1.62 11.31 6.38
N ASN A 52 2.53 10.34 6.49
CA ASN A 52 3.83 10.50 7.13
C ASN A 52 4.94 10.03 6.19
N VAL A 53 5.38 10.96 5.33
CA VAL A 53 6.25 10.64 4.19
C VAL A 53 7.65 10.23 4.62
N HIS A 54 8.20 10.82 5.69
CA HIS A 54 9.54 10.50 6.18
C HIS A 54 9.61 9.09 6.75
N ASP A 55 8.63 8.70 7.57
CA ASP A 55 8.59 7.34 8.12
C ASP A 55 8.32 6.31 7.02
N ALA A 56 7.46 6.64 6.05
CA ALA A 56 7.20 5.77 4.91
C ALA A 56 8.46 5.53 4.05
N GLU A 57 9.21 6.58 3.75
CA GLU A 57 10.47 6.48 3.01
C GLU A 57 11.48 5.62 3.77
N LYS A 58 11.71 5.94 5.06
CA LYS A 58 12.63 5.18 5.91
C LYS A 58 12.26 3.70 5.96
N ASN A 59 10.98 3.38 6.11
CA ASN A 59 10.50 1.99 6.13
C ASN A 59 10.73 1.27 4.80
N LEU A 60 10.53 1.93 3.66
CA LEU A 60 10.84 1.35 2.34
C LEU A 60 12.35 1.16 2.17
N HIS A 61 13.15 2.13 2.56
CA HIS A 61 14.61 2.08 2.53
C HIS A 61 15.18 0.96 3.40
N ASP A 62 14.60 0.73 4.58
CA ASP A 62 14.97 -0.35 5.48
C ASP A 62 14.49 -1.71 4.93
N LYS A 63 13.26 -1.80 4.39
CA LYS A 63 12.71 -3.01 3.76
C LYS A 63 13.56 -3.50 2.58
N TYR A 64 14.06 -2.58 1.76
CA TYR A 64 14.85 -2.88 0.56
C TYR A 64 16.35 -2.62 0.75
N ARG A 65 16.84 -2.59 2.00
CA ARG A 65 18.25 -2.28 2.31
C ARG A 65 19.24 -3.19 1.58
N ASN A 66 18.91 -4.47 1.40
CA ASN A 66 19.77 -5.44 0.72
C ASN A 66 19.95 -5.17 -0.77
N ASN A 67 19.03 -4.40 -1.38
CA ASN A 67 19.08 -4.00 -2.79
C ASN A 67 19.80 -2.66 -2.99
N ARG A 68 20.26 -2.01 -1.91
CA ARG A 68 20.85 -0.67 -1.97
C ARG A 68 22.22 -0.75 -2.64
N ALA A 69 22.34 -0.08 -3.79
CA ALA A 69 23.60 0.02 -4.54
C ALA A 69 24.46 1.18 -4.02
N HIS A 70 23.90 2.39 -3.96
CA HIS A 70 24.63 3.57 -3.47
C HIS A 70 23.68 4.68 -3.01
N GLY A 71 23.79 5.10 -1.75
CA GLY A 71 22.91 6.13 -1.17
C GLY A 71 21.44 5.73 -1.27
N GLU A 72 20.66 6.49 -2.04
CA GLU A 72 19.23 6.26 -2.28
C GLU A 72 18.95 5.45 -3.56
N TRP A 73 19.98 4.91 -4.20
CA TRP A 73 19.88 4.09 -5.41
C TRP A 73 19.90 2.61 -5.08
N PHE A 74 19.04 1.86 -5.75
CA PHE A 74 18.77 0.45 -5.55
C PHE A 74 18.81 -0.30 -6.89
N GLU A 75 19.15 -1.58 -6.83
CA GLU A 75 19.08 -2.51 -7.96
C GLU A 75 18.10 -3.64 -7.63
N PHE A 76 17.09 -3.79 -8.47
CA PHE A 76 16.01 -4.74 -8.26
C PHE A 76 15.96 -5.76 -9.40
N SER A 77 15.71 -7.02 -9.03
CA SER A 77 15.20 -8.00 -9.99
C SER A 77 13.82 -7.58 -10.49
N LYS A 78 13.38 -8.17 -11.60
CA LYS A 78 12.03 -7.92 -12.14
C LYS A 78 10.93 -8.22 -11.12
N GLN A 79 11.14 -9.19 -10.23
CA GLN A 79 10.16 -9.52 -9.20
C GLN A 79 10.13 -8.47 -8.09
N GLU A 80 11.28 -8.13 -7.53
CA GLU A 80 11.39 -7.12 -6.47
C GLU A 80 10.88 -5.76 -6.96
N LEU A 81 11.15 -5.39 -8.22
CA LEU A 81 10.65 -4.15 -8.79
C LEU A 81 9.12 -4.07 -8.74
N ARG A 82 8.42 -5.16 -9.07
CA ARG A 82 6.95 -5.22 -8.98
C ARG A 82 6.47 -5.08 -7.54
N GLU A 83 7.19 -5.65 -6.59
CA GLU A 83 6.86 -5.56 -5.17
C GLU A 83 7.09 -4.16 -4.60
N VAL A 84 8.15 -3.48 -5.04
CA VAL A 84 8.45 -2.08 -4.68
C VAL A 84 7.35 -1.17 -5.22
N VAL A 85 7.01 -1.29 -6.51
CA VAL A 85 5.93 -0.52 -7.15
C VAL A 85 4.61 -0.72 -6.39
N ARG A 86 4.24 -1.98 -6.11
CA ARG A 86 3.04 -2.29 -5.32
C ARG A 86 3.09 -1.71 -3.91
N SER A 87 4.25 -1.71 -3.26
CA SER A 87 4.42 -1.15 -1.91
C SER A 87 4.23 0.37 -1.90
N ILE A 88 4.71 1.07 -2.94
CA ILE A 88 4.55 2.52 -3.09
C ILE A 88 3.09 2.85 -3.43
N GLU A 89 2.52 2.25 -4.47
CA GLU A 89 1.14 2.48 -4.88
C GLU A 89 0.12 2.10 -3.78
N GLY A 90 0.43 1.06 -3.00
CA GLY A 90 -0.36 0.63 -1.85
C GLY A 90 -0.38 1.65 -0.69
N GLY A 91 0.51 2.64 -0.69
CA GLY A 91 0.56 3.73 0.30
C GLY A 91 -0.71 4.56 0.38
N VAL A 92 -1.52 4.57 -0.68
CA VAL A 92 -2.83 5.24 -0.73
C VAL A 92 -3.90 4.51 0.10
N ARG A 93 -3.67 3.25 0.51
CA ARG A 93 -4.69 2.37 1.10
C ARG A 93 -4.58 2.13 2.61
N GLN A 94 -3.62 2.71 3.32
CA GLN A 94 -3.49 2.46 4.76
C GLN A 94 -4.33 3.43 5.62
N GLU A 95 -5.63 3.27 5.53
CA GLU A 95 -6.57 3.50 6.64
C GLU A 95 -7.54 2.32 6.77
N PHE A 96 -7.03 1.09 6.76
CA PHE A 96 -7.79 -0.04 7.31
C PHE A 96 -7.01 -0.61 8.49
N SER A 97 -7.22 0.04 9.64
CA SER A 97 -6.82 -0.51 10.93
C SER A 97 -7.32 -1.94 11.04
N VAL A 98 -6.50 -2.87 11.53
CA VAL A 98 -6.93 -4.23 11.92
C VAL A 98 -8.16 -4.17 12.83
N ARG A 99 -8.32 -3.07 13.58
CA ARG A 99 -9.49 -2.77 14.41
C ARG A 99 -10.78 -2.67 13.59
N TRP A 100 -10.76 -2.14 12.37
CA TRP A 100 -11.92 -2.12 11.46
C TRP A 100 -12.24 -3.51 10.91
N PHE A 101 -11.23 -4.32 10.59
CA PHE A 101 -11.43 -5.71 10.20
C PHE A 101 -12.05 -6.54 11.32
N LEU A 102 -11.51 -6.42 12.54
CA LEU A 102 -12.06 -7.11 13.71
C LEU A 102 -13.45 -6.60 14.09
N ALA A 103 -13.71 -5.29 13.99
CA ALA A 103 -15.04 -4.73 14.21
C ALA A 103 -16.04 -5.22 13.17
N ALA A 104 -15.69 -5.21 11.89
CA ALA A 104 -16.56 -5.71 10.81
C ALA A 104 -16.85 -7.21 10.98
N LEU A 105 -15.84 -8.01 11.35
CA LEU A 105 -16.01 -9.43 11.64
C LEU A 105 -16.92 -9.67 12.86
N ALA A 106 -16.73 -8.92 13.94
CA ALA A 106 -17.57 -9.03 15.14
C ALA A 106 -19.05 -8.69 14.84
N ILE A 107 -19.30 -7.66 14.05
CA ILE A 107 -20.66 -7.28 13.61
C ILE A 107 -21.27 -8.38 12.73
N ALA A 108 -20.53 -8.90 11.76
CA ALA A 108 -21.00 -9.97 10.88
C ALA A 108 -21.32 -11.25 11.66
N LEU A 109 -20.46 -11.64 12.61
CA LEU A 109 -20.70 -12.79 13.50
C LEU A 109 -21.92 -12.56 14.40
N SER A 110 -22.10 -11.35 14.94
CA SER A 110 -23.27 -11.02 15.76
C SER A 110 -24.57 -11.06 14.95
N LEU A 111 -24.56 -10.60 13.70
CA LEU A 111 -25.72 -10.66 12.81
C LEU A 111 -26.05 -12.10 12.41
N ALA A 112 -25.03 -12.90 12.05
CA ALA A 112 -25.19 -14.31 11.74
C ALA A 112 -25.73 -15.11 12.94
N TYR A 113 -25.24 -14.83 14.14
CA TYR A 113 -25.75 -15.42 15.38
C TYR A 113 -27.22 -15.05 15.63
N CYS A 114 -27.58 -13.79 15.40
CA CYS A 114 -28.95 -13.31 15.55
C CYS A 114 -29.92 -13.94 14.53
N GLN A 115 -29.47 -14.20 13.29
CA GLN A 115 -30.26 -14.94 12.30
C GLN A 115 -30.47 -16.40 12.71
N ASN A 116 -29.40 -17.08 13.13
CA ASN A 116 -29.47 -18.49 13.52
C ASN A 116 -30.40 -18.74 14.73
N GLN A 117 -30.48 -17.79 15.68
CA GLN A 117 -31.45 -17.89 16.78
C GLN A 117 -32.92 -17.71 16.35
N LYS A 118 -33.18 -16.95 15.29
CA LYS A 118 -34.56 -16.79 14.76
C LYS A 118 -35.02 -18.05 14.02
N ASP A 119 -34.12 -18.74 13.34
CA ASP A 119 -34.42 -19.99 12.63
C ASP A 119 -34.65 -21.15 13.63
N PHE A 120 -33.90 -21.20 14.74
CA PHE A 120 -34.06 -22.22 15.78
C PHE A 120 -35.34 -22.05 16.62
N ASN A 121 -35.75 -20.81 16.89
CA ASN A 121 -36.98 -20.52 17.67
C ASN A 121 -38.25 -20.47 16.81
N SER A 122 -38.20 -20.91 15.55
CA SER A 122 -39.40 -21.00 14.72
C SER A 122 -40.23 -22.23 15.13
N PRO A 123 -41.50 -22.04 15.58
CA PRO A 123 -42.31 -23.16 16.05
C PRO A 123 -42.62 -24.12 14.90
N GLN A 124 -42.22 -25.38 15.04
CA GLN A 124 -42.53 -26.42 14.07
C GLN A 124 -44.05 -26.68 14.05
N PRO A 125 -44.72 -26.74 12.88
CA PRO A 125 -46.15 -26.98 12.82
C PRO A 125 -46.46 -28.41 13.28
N ILE A 126 -47.21 -28.52 14.37
CA ILE A 126 -47.73 -29.80 14.89
C ILE A 126 -48.71 -30.36 13.86
N LYS A 127 -48.28 -31.40 13.12
CA LYS A 127 -49.18 -32.17 12.25
C LYS A 127 -50.05 -33.08 13.10
N ILE A 128 -51.27 -32.66 13.37
CA ILE A 128 -52.31 -33.50 13.97
C ILE A 128 -52.82 -34.44 12.87
N GLN A 129 -52.43 -35.72 12.92
CA GLN A 129 -53.08 -36.76 12.12
C GLN A 129 -54.44 -37.06 12.76
N ARG A 130 -55.53 -36.70 12.06
CA ARG A 130 -56.87 -37.15 12.41
C ARG A 130 -57.09 -38.52 11.76
N GLN A 131 -57.34 -39.53 12.60
CA GLN A 131 -57.93 -40.80 12.19
C GLN A 131 -59.43 -40.64 11.98
#